data_AF-A0AA39FI85-F1
#
_entry.id   AF-A0AA39FI85-F1
#
_cell.length_a   1.000
_cell.length_b   1.000
_cell.length_c   1.000
_cell.angle_alpha   90.00
_cell.angle_beta   90.00
_cell.angle_gamma   90.00
#
_symmetry.space_group_name_H-M   'P 1'
#
loop_
_entity.id
_entity.type
_entity.pdbx_description
1 polymer ?
#
loop_
_entity_poly.entity_id
_entity_poly.type
_entity_poly.pdbx_seq_one_letter_code
_entity_poly.pdbx_strand_id
1 'polypeptide(L)'
;MGLICFAYCFAVALIGYKNNFCQQLEKSEPGYEWVKFEPQIVNDTRLILLREIGNVRRVVGRKQMNKNKNLIPIQLVISLEGILLERDMLGDVIEVDVLINKSGKISWTLTNNSVPKNAIEGGKLNENKKIYICRVKDGSDNVGWIKLDDHLCNVHPFFEHTKYDILTHDE
;
A
#
# COMPACT_ATOMS: atom_id res chain seq x y z
N MET A 1 10.08 27.81 18.76
CA MET A 1 8.68 28.04 19.19
C MET A 1 8.16 26.77 19.87
N GLY A 2 8.53 26.54 21.13
CA GLY A 2 8.30 25.24 21.77
C GLY A 2 8.35 25.33 23.29
N LEU A 3 7.52 26.17 23.89
CA LEU A 3 7.51 26.36 25.35
C LEU A 3 6.15 26.80 25.94
N ILE A 4 5.04 26.57 25.23
CA ILE A 4 3.69 26.94 25.74
C ILE A 4 2.82 25.71 26.09
N CYS A 5 3.18 24.49 25.67
CA CYS A 5 2.35 23.31 25.95
C CYS A 5 2.49 22.73 27.37
N PHE A 6 3.49 23.10 28.16
CA PHE A 6 3.71 22.48 29.48
C PHE A 6 2.88 23.10 30.63
N ALA A 7 2.25 24.25 30.43
CA ALA A 7 1.57 24.97 31.52
C ALA A 7 0.09 24.59 31.72
N TYR A 8 -0.56 23.89 30.78
CA TYR A 8 -1.99 23.59 30.87
C TYR A 8 -2.35 22.25 31.54
N CYS A 9 -1.38 21.38 31.83
CA CYS A 9 -1.66 20.10 32.49
C CYS A 9 -1.67 20.14 34.03
N PHE A 10 -1.27 21.23 34.68
CA PHE A 10 -1.15 21.27 36.15
C PHE A 10 -2.25 22.05 36.89
N ALA A 11 -3.19 22.69 36.19
CA ALA A 11 -4.23 23.50 36.84
C ALA A 11 -5.57 22.79 37.09
N VAL A 12 -5.71 21.51 36.72
CA VAL A 12 -6.98 20.76 36.89
C VAL A 12 -6.75 19.49 37.70
N ALA A 13 -6.26 19.64 38.93
CA ALA A 13 -6.08 18.55 39.89
C ALA A 13 -7.00 18.68 41.12
N LEU A 14 -8.03 19.54 41.10
CA LEU A 14 -8.88 19.77 42.29
C LEU A 14 -10.39 19.73 42.05
N ILE A 15 -10.86 19.33 40.87
CA ILE A 15 -12.30 19.12 40.65
C ILE A 15 -12.46 17.73 40.04
N GLY A 16 -13.11 16.84 40.80
CA GLY A 16 -13.28 15.41 40.51
C GLY A 16 -14.14 15.12 39.28
N TYR A 17 -13.64 15.46 38.09
CA TYR A 17 -14.12 14.94 36.83
C TYR A 17 -13.23 13.79 36.38
N LYS A 18 -13.85 12.63 36.16
CA LYS A 18 -13.22 11.47 35.53
C LYS A 18 -12.66 11.90 34.16
N ASN A 19 -11.34 12.06 34.13
CA ASN A 19 -10.56 12.34 32.92
C ASN A 19 -10.62 11.15 31.96
N ASN A 20 -11.51 11.21 30.97
CA ASN A 20 -11.40 10.44 29.73
C ASN A 20 -10.80 11.30 28.58
N PHE A 21 -10.14 12.42 28.90
CA PHE A 21 -9.80 13.46 27.93
C PHE A 21 -8.31 13.54 27.54
N CYS A 22 -7.49 12.52 27.83
CA CYS A 22 -6.11 12.46 27.35
C CYS A 22 -5.75 11.03 26.97
N GLN A 23 -6.04 10.67 25.71
CA GLN A 23 -5.30 9.71 24.86
C GLN A 23 -6.13 9.38 23.60
N GLN A 24 -6.62 10.40 22.89
CA GLN A 24 -6.71 10.26 21.44
C GLN A 24 -5.35 10.73 20.91
N LEU A 25 -4.37 9.82 20.93
CA LEU A 25 -3.27 9.90 19.99
C LEU A 25 -3.93 9.98 18.62
N GLU A 26 -3.95 11.16 17.99
CA GLU A 26 -4.29 11.30 16.59
C GLU A 26 -3.42 10.30 15.84
N LYS A 27 -4.01 9.17 15.43
CA LYS A 27 -3.35 8.27 14.50
C LYS A 27 -3.16 9.09 13.24
N SER A 28 -1.94 9.57 13.02
CA SER A 28 -1.56 10.24 11.79
C SER A 28 -2.03 9.36 10.64
N GLU A 29 -2.88 9.90 9.76
CA GLU A 29 -3.32 9.15 8.59
C GLU A 29 -2.09 8.68 7.80
N PRO A 30 -2.10 7.44 7.28
CA PRO A 30 -1.01 6.98 6.45
C PRO A 30 -0.80 7.93 5.27
N GLY A 31 0.44 8.17 4.88
CA GLY A 31 0.80 9.03 3.74
C GLY A 31 0.38 8.48 2.37
N TYR A 32 -0.51 7.50 2.33
CA TYR A 32 -0.99 6.80 1.16
C TYR A 32 -2.46 6.39 1.32
N GLU A 33 -3.14 6.16 0.20
CA GLU A 33 -4.52 5.65 0.19
C GLU A 33 -4.75 4.67 -0.95
N TRP A 34 -5.66 3.72 -0.72
CA TRP A 34 -6.19 2.85 -1.75
C TRP A 34 -7.47 3.44 -2.30
N VAL A 35 -7.55 3.64 -3.61
CA VAL A 35 -8.70 4.23 -4.28
C VAL A 35 -9.23 3.25 -5.32
N LYS A 36 -10.55 3.09 -5.38
CA LYS A 36 -11.19 2.30 -6.42
C LYS A 36 -10.79 2.81 -7.79
N PHE A 37 -10.41 1.90 -8.68
CA PHE A 37 -10.06 2.30 -10.03
C PHE A 37 -11.29 2.85 -10.78
N GLU A 38 -11.14 4.06 -11.29
CA GLU A 38 -12.06 4.67 -12.25
C GLU A 38 -11.23 5.31 -13.39
N PRO A 39 -11.68 5.31 -14.66
CA PRO A 39 -10.86 5.74 -15.79
C PRO A 39 -10.21 7.13 -15.64
N GLN A 40 -10.84 8.06 -14.93
CA GLN A 40 -10.29 9.40 -14.68
C GLN A 40 -9.02 9.40 -13.80
N ILE A 41 -8.77 8.33 -13.03
CA ILE A 41 -7.60 8.25 -12.14
C ILE A 41 -6.29 8.06 -12.92
N VAL A 42 -6.36 7.68 -14.20
CA VAL A 42 -5.19 7.36 -15.04
C VAL A 42 -4.20 8.51 -15.11
N ASN A 43 -4.70 9.76 -15.07
CA ASN A 43 -3.89 10.97 -15.12
C ASN A 43 -3.45 11.48 -13.74
N ASP A 44 -3.81 10.78 -12.66
CA ASP A 44 -3.38 11.18 -11.31
C ASP A 44 -1.86 10.99 -11.19
N THR A 45 -1.16 12.08 -10.92
CA THR A 45 0.30 12.11 -10.75
C THR A 45 0.77 11.46 -9.46
N ARG A 46 -0.17 11.18 -8.54
CA ARG A 46 0.11 10.56 -7.24
C ARG A 46 0.12 9.03 -7.31
N LEU A 47 -0.21 8.44 -8.46
CA LEU A 47 -0.10 6.99 -8.66
C LEU A 47 1.35 6.52 -8.45
N ILE A 48 1.51 5.34 -7.85
CA ILE A 48 2.83 4.70 -7.77
C ILE A 48 3.19 4.13 -9.14
N LEU A 49 3.91 4.92 -9.93
CA LEU A 49 4.33 4.58 -11.28
C LEU A 49 5.49 3.58 -11.26
N LEU A 50 5.31 2.45 -11.94
CA LEU A 50 6.36 1.47 -12.22
C LEU A 50 7.03 1.79 -13.56
N ARG A 51 6.21 2.10 -14.57
CA ARG A 51 6.67 2.40 -15.94
C ARG A 51 5.60 3.16 -16.71
N GLU A 52 6.03 3.98 -17.66
CA GLU A 52 5.15 4.68 -18.60
C GLU A 52 5.69 4.51 -20.03
N ILE A 53 4.80 4.14 -20.96
CA ILE A 53 5.11 4.00 -22.39
C ILE A 53 3.94 4.58 -23.18
N GLY A 54 4.13 5.78 -23.75
CA GLY A 54 3.05 6.48 -24.44
C GLY A 54 1.89 6.79 -23.49
N ASN A 55 0.68 6.37 -23.86
CA ASN A 55 -0.53 6.52 -23.05
C ASN A 55 -0.78 5.35 -22.07
N VAL A 56 0.16 4.39 -21.99
CA VAL A 56 0.05 3.22 -21.13
C VAL A 56 0.92 3.41 -19.89
N ARG A 57 0.32 3.24 -18.71
CA ARG A 57 0.98 3.34 -17.42
C ARG A 57 0.91 2.00 -16.70
N ARG A 58 2.03 1.58 -16.11
CA ARG A 58 2.11 0.46 -15.18
C ARG A 58 2.15 1.02 -13.77
N VAL A 59 1.20 0.61 -12.93
CA VAL A 59 1.06 1.15 -11.58
C VAL A 59 0.87 0.05 -10.55
N VAL A 60 1.12 0.38 -9.28
CA VAL A 60 0.79 -0.50 -8.17
C VAL A 60 -0.71 -0.48 -7.92
N GLY A 61 -1.32 -1.66 -7.96
CA GLY A 61 -2.72 -1.86 -7.60
C GLY A 61 -2.93 -3.07 -6.72
N ARG A 62 -4.19 -3.36 -6.42
CA ARG A 62 -4.61 -4.61 -5.81
C ARG A 62 -5.95 -5.06 -6.38
N LYS A 63 -6.16 -6.38 -6.46
CA LYS A 63 -7.45 -6.98 -6.85
C LYS A 63 -8.15 -7.62 -5.66
N GLN A 64 -9.47 -7.50 -5.61
CA GLN A 64 -10.33 -8.23 -4.70
C GLN A 64 -10.89 -9.49 -5.37
N MET A 65 -10.60 -10.65 -4.79
CA MET A 65 -11.09 -11.94 -5.27
C MET A 65 -12.46 -12.28 -4.65
N ASN A 66 -13.41 -12.76 -5.47
CA ASN A 66 -14.80 -13.00 -5.06
C ASN A 66 -14.94 -14.10 -3.99
N LYS A 67 -14.26 -15.23 -4.19
CA LYS A 67 -14.47 -16.43 -3.37
C LYS A 67 -13.97 -16.31 -1.93
N ASN A 68 -12.99 -15.45 -1.67
CA ASN A 68 -12.29 -15.39 -0.38
C ASN A 68 -12.02 -13.97 0.14
N LYS A 69 -12.50 -12.94 -0.56
CA LYS A 69 -12.25 -11.52 -0.24
C LYS A 69 -10.75 -11.19 -0.06
N ASN A 70 -9.88 -11.98 -0.69
CA ASN A 70 -8.45 -11.70 -0.68
C ASN A 70 -8.19 -10.39 -1.42
N LEU A 71 -7.36 -9.54 -0.83
CA LEU A 71 -6.86 -8.32 -1.45
C LEU A 71 -5.42 -8.57 -1.83
N ILE A 72 -5.14 -8.71 -3.12
CA ILE A 72 -3.85 -9.14 -3.65
C ILE A 72 -3.18 -8.00 -4.40
N PRO A 73 -2.00 -7.52 -3.97
CA PRO A 73 -1.17 -6.61 -4.75
C PRO A 73 -0.84 -7.15 -6.12
N ILE A 74 -0.97 -6.31 -7.13
CA ILE A 74 -0.69 -6.62 -8.53
C ILE A 74 -0.11 -5.43 -9.26
N GLN A 75 0.56 -5.70 -10.36
CA GLN A 75 0.83 -4.70 -11.38
C GLN A 75 -0.46 -4.48 -12.17
N LEU A 76 -0.88 -3.23 -12.31
CA LEU A 76 -1.96 -2.83 -13.20
C LEU A 76 -1.38 -2.13 -14.42
N VAL A 77 -1.85 -2.51 -15.60
CA VAL A 77 -1.59 -1.79 -16.84
C VAL A 77 -2.84 -0.98 -17.16
N ILE A 78 -2.72 0.34 -17.17
CA ILE A 78 -3.85 1.26 -17.34
C ILE A 78 -3.59 2.21 -18.51
N SER A 79 -4.67 2.67 -19.13
CA SER A 79 -4.67 3.68 -20.19
C SER A 79 -5.94 4.53 -20.08
N LEU A 80 -6.05 5.59 -20.88
CA LEU A 80 -7.26 6.41 -20.95
C LEU A 80 -8.51 5.60 -21.36
N GLU A 81 -8.32 4.45 -22.02
CA GLU A 81 -9.40 3.54 -22.42
C GLU A 81 -9.84 2.62 -21.26
N GLY A 82 -9.14 2.66 -20.12
CA GLY A 82 -9.42 1.84 -18.93
C GLY A 82 -8.26 0.92 -18.55
N ILE A 83 -8.55 -0.14 -17.79
CA ILE A 83 -7.55 -1.14 -17.41
C ILE A 83 -7.30 -2.06 -18.61
N LEU A 84 -6.06 -2.07 -19.09
CA LEU A 84 -5.57 -3.05 -20.05
C LEU A 84 -5.18 -4.30 -19.27
N LEU A 85 -6.16 -5.17 -19.04
CA LEU A 85 -5.97 -6.36 -18.22
C LEU A 85 -4.85 -7.24 -18.80
N GLU A 86 -3.76 -7.43 -18.04
CA GLU A 86 -2.89 -8.58 -18.27
C GLU A 86 -3.73 -9.85 -18.06
N ARG A 87 -3.47 -10.91 -18.85
CA ARG A 87 -4.18 -12.21 -18.83
C ARG A 87 -4.21 -12.89 -17.44
N ASP A 88 -3.51 -12.31 -16.47
CA ASP A 88 -3.29 -12.71 -15.09
C ASP A 88 -4.40 -12.31 -14.10
N MET A 89 -5.51 -11.74 -14.57
CA MET A 89 -6.77 -11.71 -13.80
C MET A 89 -7.54 -13.03 -13.90
N LEU A 90 -6.85 -14.17 -13.78
CA LEU A 90 -7.49 -15.48 -13.65
C LEU A 90 -8.30 -15.51 -12.34
N GLY A 91 -9.61 -15.74 -12.47
CA GLY A 91 -10.55 -15.86 -11.36
C GLY A 91 -11.61 -14.75 -11.30
N ASP A 92 -12.59 -14.92 -10.43
CA ASP A 92 -13.69 -13.98 -10.24
C ASP A 92 -13.19 -12.74 -9.49
N VAL A 93 -12.67 -11.74 -10.20
CA VAL A 93 -12.29 -10.43 -9.64
C VAL A 93 -13.55 -9.58 -9.48
N ILE A 94 -13.79 -9.04 -8.28
CA ILE A 94 -14.94 -8.14 -8.04
C ILE A 94 -14.52 -6.68 -8.25
N GLU A 95 -13.40 -6.28 -7.66
CA GLU A 95 -12.98 -4.88 -7.62
C GLU A 95 -11.45 -4.76 -7.74
N VAL A 96 -11.00 -3.61 -8.22
CA VAL A 96 -9.61 -3.25 -8.36
C VAL A 96 -9.40 -1.87 -7.76
N ASP A 97 -8.38 -1.75 -6.91
CA ASP A 97 -7.92 -0.48 -6.35
C ASP A 97 -6.52 -0.15 -6.86
N VAL A 98 -6.20 1.14 -6.92
CA VAL A 98 -4.87 1.68 -7.17
C VAL A 98 -4.31 2.32 -5.91
N LEU A 99 -3.00 2.29 -5.75
CA LEU A 99 -2.30 2.94 -4.63
C LEU A 99 -1.93 4.38 -5.00
N ILE A 100 -2.30 5.31 -4.13
CA ILE A 100 -2.06 6.76 -4.26
C ILE A 100 -1.11 7.24 -3.17
N ASN A 101 -0.08 7.98 -3.58
CA ASN A 101 0.88 8.65 -2.70
C ASN A 101 0.38 10.03 -2.29
N LYS A 102 -0.10 10.19 -1.04
CA LYS A 102 -0.60 11.48 -0.54
C LYS A 102 0.53 12.37 0.00
N SER A 103 1.54 11.75 0.63
CA SER A 103 2.60 12.48 1.33
C SER A 103 3.81 12.83 0.46
N GLY A 104 3.96 12.18 -0.69
CA GLY A 104 5.19 12.22 -1.50
C GLY A 104 6.32 11.36 -0.92
N LYS A 105 6.08 10.64 0.18
CA LYS A 105 7.11 9.91 0.93
C LYS A 105 6.94 8.39 0.83
N ILE A 106 6.92 7.89 -0.40
CA ILE A 106 6.84 6.44 -0.68
C ILE A 106 8.01 6.07 -1.55
N SER A 107 8.70 4.99 -1.18
CA SER A 107 9.92 4.56 -1.85
C SER A 107 10.02 3.04 -1.89
N TRP A 108 10.86 2.54 -2.79
CA TRP A 108 11.20 1.12 -2.87
C TRP A 108 12.50 0.88 -2.11
N THR A 109 12.41 0.09 -1.04
CA THR A 109 13.55 -0.27 -0.21
C THR A 109 14.05 -1.66 -0.59
N LEU A 110 15.32 -1.76 -1.01
CA LEU A 110 15.97 -3.04 -1.21
C LEU A 110 16.09 -3.75 0.14
N THR A 111 15.67 -5.01 0.20
CA THR A 111 15.74 -5.81 1.43
C THR A 111 16.61 -7.05 1.26
N ASN A 112 17.26 -7.45 2.36
CA ASN A 112 17.98 -8.72 2.50
C ASN A 112 17.09 -9.73 3.23
N ASN A 113 15.91 -10.03 2.68
CA ASN A 113 14.94 -11.02 3.17
C ASN A 113 14.14 -10.66 4.43
N SER A 114 13.99 -9.38 4.78
CA SER A 114 13.13 -8.96 5.90
C SER A 114 12.18 -7.84 5.49
N VAL A 115 10.90 -7.93 5.86
CA VAL A 115 9.95 -6.85 5.62
C VAL A 115 10.22 -5.70 6.60
N PRO A 116 10.50 -4.46 6.13
CA PRO A 116 10.69 -3.30 7.00
C PRO A 116 9.43 -2.96 7.82
N LYS A 117 9.61 -2.32 8.98
CA LYS A 117 8.48 -1.93 9.85
C LYS A 117 7.51 -0.95 9.18
N ASN A 118 8.03 -0.09 8.32
CA ASN A 118 7.31 0.91 7.55
C ASN A 118 6.88 0.40 6.16
N ALA A 119 6.82 -0.92 5.96
CA ALA A 119 6.32 -1.51 4.73
C ALA A 119 4.83 -1.23 4.55
N ILE A 120 4.44 -0.89 3.33
CA ILE A 120 3.04 -0.63 2.98
C ILE A 120 2.28 -1.95 2.93
N GLU A 121 1.20 -2.03 3.72
CA GLU A 121 0.23 -3.12 3.65
C GLU A 121 -0.47 -3.10 2.29
N GLY A 122 -0.24 -4.15 1.52
CA GLY A 122 -0.78 -4.33 0.17
C GLY A 122 -2.19 -4.91 0.14
N GLY A 123 -2.55 -5.64 1.20
CA GLY A 123 -3.82 -6.31 1.33
C GLY A 123 -3.75 -7.45 2.33
N LYS A 124 -4.53 -8.50 2.07
CA LYS A 124 -4.65 -9.64 2.97
C LYS A 124 -4.98 -10.94 2.24
N LEU A 125 -4.39 -12.02 2.72
CA LEU A 125 -4.71 -13.40 2.37
C LEU A 125 -5.60 -14.00 3.44
N ASN A 126 -6.78 -14.47 3.03
CA ASN A 126 -7.84 -14.89 3.93
C ASN A 126 -8.18 -13.75 4.92
N GLU A 127 -9.09 -13.96 5.86
CA GLU A 127 -9.59 -12.83 6.66
C GLU A 127 -8.52 -12.13 7.53
N ASN A 128 -7.39 -12.80 7.83
CA ASN A 128 -6.49 -12.37 8.91
C ASN A 128 -4.98 -12.26 8.58
N LYS A 129 -4.49 -12.65 7.40
CA LYS A 129 -3.04 -12.59 7.11
C LYS A 129 -2.70 -11.39 6.24
N LYS A 130 -2.10 -10.37 6.84
CA LYS A 130 -1.57 -9.20 6.13
C LYS A 130 -0.47 -9.60 5.14
N ILE A 131 -0.47 -8.93 4.01
CA ILE A 131 0.60 -9.03 3.02
C ILE A 131 1.09 -7.64 2.63
N TYR A 132 2.37 -7.56 2.29
CA TYR A 132 3.05 -6.32 1.95
C TYR A 132 3.41 -6.31 0.47
N ILE A 133 3.62 -5.12 -0.08
CA ILE A 133 3.90 -4.93 -1.50
C ILE A 133 5.39 -5.15 -1.74
N CYS A 134 5.70 -6.05 -2.66
CA CYS A 134 7.06 -6.24 -3.18
C CYS A 134 7.11 -6.01 -4.68
N ARG A 135 8.28 -5.68 -5.21
CA ARG A 135 8.55 -5.73 -6.66
C ARG A 135 9.81 -6.51 -6.98
N VAL A 136 9.80 -7.14 -8.14
CA VAL A 136 10.95 -7.80 -8.73
C VAL A 136 11.40 -6.99 -9.94
N LYS A 137 12.69 -6.62 -9.96
CA LYS A 137 13.32 -5.92 -11.08
C LYS A 137 13.90 -6.92 -12.07
N ASP A 138 13.10 -7.34 -13.03
CA ASP A 138 13.46 -8.27 -14.11
C ASP A 138 13.21 -7.68 -15.51
N GLY A 139 13.23 -6.35 -15.61
CA GLY A 139 13.02 -5.58 -16.86
C GLY A 139 11.58 -5.08 -17.05
N SER A 140 10.61 -5.60 -16.29
CA SER A 140 9.22 -5.16 -16.32
C SER A 140 8.69 -4.60 -14.99
N ASP A 141 9.49 -4.63 -13.92
CA ASP A 141 9.13 -4.18 -12.56
C ASP A 141 7.83 -4.83 -12.06
N ASN A 142 7.85 -6.16 -11.98
CA ASN A 142 6.67 -6.94 -11.62
C ASN A 142 6.33 -6.78 -10.13
N VAL A 143 5.09 -6.37 -9.85
CA VAL A 143 4.56 -6.23 -8.48
C VAL A 143 3.98 -7.54 -8.00
N GLY A 144 4.32 -7.87 -6.76
CA GLY A 144 3.81 -9.03 -6.06
C GLY A 144 3.53 -8.72 -4.59
N TRP A 145 3.46 -9.77 -3.81
CA TRP A 145 3.22 -9.68 -2.38
C TRP A 145 4.11 -10.59 -1.55
N ILE A 146 4.26 -10.27 -0.28
CA ILE A 146 5.04 -11.04 0.68
C ILE A 146 4.33 -11.06 2.04
N LYS A 147 4.44 -12.17 2.78
CA LYS A 147 4.00 -12.23 4.19
C LYS A 147 5.15 -11.79 5.10
N LEU A 148 4.82 -11.31 6.29
CA LEU A 148 5.83 -10.82 7.25
C LEU A 148 6.93 -11.85 7.55
N ASP A 149 6.53 -13.12 7.71
CA ASP A 149 7.41 -14.23 8.09
C ASP A 149 7.98 -14.99 6.86
N ASP A 150 7.62 -14.57 5.64
CA ASP A 150 8.13 -15.17 4.42
C ASP A 150 9.38 -14.41 3.95
N HIS A 151 10.29 -15.11 3.29
CA HIS A 151 11.49 -14.52 2.66
C HIS A 151 11.35 -14.38 1.14
N LEU A 152 10.16 -14.64 0.59
CA LEU A 152 9.91 -14.76 -0.84
C LEU A 152 8.84 -13.77 -1.30
N CYS A 153 9.17 -12.97 -2.30
CA CYS A 153 8.21 -12.17 -3.03
C CYS A 153 7.45 -13.05 -4.01
N ASN A 154 6.13 -13.11 -3.86
CA ASN A 154 5.21 -13.87 -4.69
C ASN A 154 4.66 -12.97 -5.79
N VAL A 155 5.08 -13.18 -7.02
CA VAL A 155 4.59 -12.49 -8.21
C VAL A 155 3.63 -13.41 -8.94
N HIS A 156 2.44 -12.90 -9.29
CA HIS A 156 1.47 -13.69 -10.07
C HIS A 156 1.99 -13.92 -11.50
N PRO A 157 1.79 -15.11 -12.13
CA PRO A 157 1.07 -16.30 -11.65
C PRO A 157 1.99 -17.35 -10.99
N PHE A 158 2.49 -17.10 -9.77
CA PHE A 158 3.24 -18.07 -8.93
C PHE A 158 4.75 -18.16 -9.16
N PHE A 159 5.40 -17.04 -9.46
CA PHE A 159 6.87 -16.96 -9.37
C PHE A 159 7.29 -16.45 -7.99
N GLU A 160 8.17 -17.21 -7.34
CA GLU A 160 8.78 -16.84 -6.06
C GLU A 160 10.17 -16.28 -6.30
N HIS A 161 10.46 -15.11 -5.74
CA HIS A 161 11.73 -14.42 -5.90
C HIS A 161 12.38 -14.14 -4.55
N THR A 162 13.69 -14.39 -4.47
CA THR A 162 14.54 -14.08 -3.29
C THR A 162 15.19 -12.70 -3.36
N LYS A 163 15.13 -12.03 -4.52
CA LYS A 163 15.65 -10.67 -4.72
C LYS A 163 14.51 -9.77 -5.15
N TYR A 164 14.13 -8.86 -4.26
CA TYR A 164 13.00 -7.94 -4.45
C TYR A 164 13.20 -6.67 -3.62
N ASP A 165 12.51 -5.61 -4.01
CA ASP A 165 12.34 -4.42 -3.18
C ASP A 165 10.98 -4.49 -2.47
N ILE A 166 10.86 -3.85 -1.30
CA ILE A 166 9.59 -3.64 -0.59
C ILE A 166 9.16 -2.19 -0.71
N LEU A 167 7.87 -1.96 -0.94
CA LEU A 167 7.33 -0.61 -0.93
C LEU A 167 7.18 -0.14 0.52
N THR A 168 7.81 0.97 0.85
CA THR A 168 7.83 1.57 2.19
C THR A 168 7.32 2.99 2.15
N HIS A 169 6.77 3.47 3.26
CA HIS A 169 6.48 4.89 3.46
C HIS A 169 7.39 5.46 4.55
N ASP A 170 7.72 6.74 4.49
CA ASP A 170 8.40 7.36 5.62
C ASP A 170 7.42 7.51 6.80
N GLU A 171 7.95 7.39 8.02
CA GLU A 171 7.24 7.70 9.27
C GLU A 171 7.15 9.23 9.48
#